data_AF-A0A343W0U5-F1
#
_entry.id   AF-A0A343W0U5-F1
#
_cell.length_a   1.000
_cell.length_b   1.000
_cell.length_c   1.000
_cell.angle_alpha   90.00
_cell.angle_beta   90.00
_cell.angle_gamma   90.00
#
_symmetry.space_group_name_H-M   'P 1'
#
loop_
_entity.id
_entity.type
_entity.pdbx_description
1 polymer ?
#
loop_
_entity_poly.entity_id
_entity_poly.type
_entity_poly.pdbx_seq_one_letter_code
_entity_poly.pdbx_strand_id
1 'polypeptide(L)'
;VRVKEESEVIEGEVVEIEIEKYSESDPNSNKKVGKMILKTTEMETLYDLGNKMIDALQKENIAAGDVICIDKSTGKITKIGKSFAKSKDYDAMDPNTNFVQCPEGELQKRKEVVHTVTLHDIDVINSRTQGFLALFSGDTGEIKNEIREHIDIKINEWQEDEKAEIVPGVLFIDEVHMLDIECFSYLNRALESEQSPIVIMATNRG
;
A
#
# COMPACT_ATOMS: atom_id res chain seq x y z
N VAL A 1 7.62 9.20 -8.65
CA VAL A 1 8.06 7.89 -9.17
C VAL A 1 6.94 6.89 -9.00
N ARG A 2 6.61 6.15 -10.05
CA ARG A 2 5.73 4.99 -10.02
C ARG A 2 6.59 3.75 -10.00
N VAL A 3 6.54 2.98 -8.92
CA VAL A 3 7.22 1.69 -8.81
C VAL A 3 6.19 0.61 -9.07
N LYS A 4 6.52 -0.30 -9.98
CA LYS A 4 5.69 -1.46 -10.30
C LYS A 4 6.20 -2.64 -9.50
N GLU A 5 5.34 -3.16 -8.62
CA GLU A 5 5.65 -4.34 -7.83
C GLU A 5 4.68 -5.46 -8.20
N GLU A 6 5.23 -6.62 -8.58
CA GLU A 6 4.43 -7.83 -8.71
C GLU A 6 4.18 -8.41 -7.33
N SER A 7 2.93 -8.39 -6.89
CA SER A 7 2.51 -9.04 -5.66
C SER A 7 1.66 -10.29 -5.98
N GLU A 8 1.96 -11.40 -5.31
CA GLU A 8 1.11 -12.58 -5.35
C GLU A 8 -0.01 -12.42 -4.32
N VAL A 9 -1.24 -12.38 -4.80
CA VAL A 9 -2.43 -12.22 -3.98
C VAL A 9 -3.30 -13.47 -4.05
N ILE A 10 -4.00 -13.76 -2.95
CA ILE A 10 -5.05 -14.77 -2.87
C ILE A 10 -6.37 -14.05 -2.71
N GLU A 11 -7.28 -14.19 -3.67
CA GLU A 11 -8.59 -13.55 -3.65
C GLU A 11 -9.69 -14.61 -3.69
N GLY A 12 -10.61 -14.57 -2.71
CA GLY A 12 -11.69 -15.55 -2.62
C GLY A 12 -12.79 -15.16 -1.64
N GLU A 13 -13.94 -15.81 -1.78
CA GLU A 13 -15.02 -15.79 -0.79
C GLU A 13 -14.72 -16.78 0.33
N VAL A 14 -14.83 -16.31 1.58
CA VAL A 14 -14.71 -17.14 2.78
C VAL A 14 -15.94 -18.02 2.92
N VAL A 15 -15.78 -19.33 2.86
CA VAL A 15 -16.85 -20.29 3.08
C VAL A 15 -17.00 -20.58 4.58
N GLU A 16 -15.88 -20.87 5.22
CA GLU A 16 -15.81 -21.30 6.61
C GLU A 16 -14.45 -20.95 7.23
N ILE A 17 -14.46 -20.64 8.52
CA ILE A 17 -13.25 -20.40 9.33
C ILE A 17 -13.39 -21.21 10.62
N GLU A 18 -12.47 -22.13 10.84
CA GLU A 18 -12.33 -22.92 12.07
C GLU A 18 -11.07 -22.46 12.81
N ILE A 19 -11.19 -22.11 14.09
CA ILE A 19 -10.04 -21.70 14.91
C ILE A 19 -9.97 -22.59 16.14
N GLU A 20 -8.91 -23.38 16.23
CA GLU A 20 -8.59 -24.20 17.38
C GLU A 20 -7.62 -23.45 18.31
N LYS A 21 -8.01 -23.31 19.58
CA LYS A 21 -7.16 -22.74 20.61
C LYS A 21 -6.53 -23.88 21.40
N TYR A 22 -5.23 -24.09 21.24
CA TYR A 22 -4.47 -25.04 22.06
C TYR A 22 -4.06 -24.34 23.35
N SER A 23 -4.78 -24.60 24.44
CA SER A 23 -4.37 -24.21 25.79
C SER A 23 -3.60 -25.36 26.43
N GLU A 24 -2.35 -25.58 26.05
CA GLU A 24 -1.47 -26.41 26.87
C GLU A 24 -0.81 -25.54 27.95
N SER A 25 -1.11 -25.88 29.21
CA SER A 25 -0.35 -25.72 30.48
C SER A 25 0.62 -24.55 30.71
N ASP A 26 0.64 -23.51 29.89
CA ASP A 26 1.49 -22.34 30.04
C ASP A 26 0.64 -21.08 29.74
N PRO A 27 0.32 -20.25 30.77
CA PRO A 27 -0.58 -19.10 30.63
C PRO A 27 -0.10 -18.04 29.62
N ASN A 28 1.14 -18.14 29.12
CA ASN A 28 1.73 -17.23 28.13
C ASN A 28 1.81 -17.78 26.69
N SER A 29 1.42 -19.02 26.42
CA SER A 29 1.50 -19.61 25.07
C SER A 29 0.13 -19.59 24.37
N ASN A 30 -0.29 -18.40 23.90
CA ASN A 30 -1.49 -18.26 23.07
C ASN A 30 -1.21 -18.69 21.62
N LYS A 31 -0.91 -19.98 21.40
CA LYS A 31 -0.73 -20.52 20.05
C LYS A 31 -2.09 -20.93 19.47
N LYS A 32 -2.64 -20.10 18.59
CA LYS A 32 -3.85 -20.42 17.82
C LYS A 32 -3.45 -21.08 16.49
N VAL A 33 -4.15 -22.13 16.11
CA VAL A 33 -4.08 -22.75 14.78
C VAL A 33 -5.49 -22.81 14.24
N GLY A 34 -5.67 -22.58 12.96
CA GLY A 34 -7.00 -22.59 12.36
C GLY A 34 -6.97 -23.13 10.94
N LYS A 35 -8.15 -23.29 10.37
CA LYS A 35 -8.35 -23.64 8.97
C LYS A 35 -9.35 -22.67 8.39
N MET A 36 -9.16 -22.29 7.14
CA MET A 36 -10.08 -21.46 6.40
C MET A 36 -10.30 -22.06 5.03
N ILE A 37 -11.55 -22.07 4.60
CA ILE A 37 -11.91 -22.49 3.25
C ILE A 37 -12.23 -21.25 2.43
N LEU A 38 -11.49 -21.06 1.35
CA LEU A 38 -11.74 -20.01 0.36
C LEU A 38 -12.23 -20.64 -0.93
N LYS A 39 -13.21 -19.98 -1.56
CA LYS A 39 -13.71 -20.37 -2.88
C LYS A 39 -13.68 -19.20 -3.87
N THR A 40 -13.55 -19.54 -5.14
CA THR A 40 -13.89 -18.71 -6.30
C THR A 40 -15.08 -19.36 -7.02
N THR A 41 -15.46 -18.83 -8.18
CA THR A 41 -16.46 -19.49 -9.03
C THR A 41 -15.98 -20.83 -9.62
N GLU A 42 -14.67 -21.06 -9.66
CA GLU A 42 -14.07 -22.22 -10.33
C GLU A 42 -13.47 -23.25 -9.37
N MET A 43 -12.98 -22.82 -8.20
CA MET A 43 -12.28 -23.70 -7.27
C MET A 43 -12.54 -23.36 -5.80
N GLU A 44 -12.29 -24.35 -4.94
CA GLU A 44 -12.36 -24.22 -3.49
C GLU A 44 -11.09 -24.85 -2.90
N THR A 45 -10.49 -24.21 -1.89
CA THR A 45 -9.23 -24.66 -1.30
C THR A 45 -9.22 -24.39 0.20
N LEU A 46 -8.71 -25.36 0.96
CA LEU A 46 -8.51 -25.28 2.40
C LEU A 46 -7.10 -24.77 2.70
N TYR A 47 -7.02 -23.74 3.54
CA TYR A 47 -5.80 -23.12 4.00
C TYR A 47 -5.62 -23.31 5.50
N ASP A 48 -4.44 -23.74 5.92
CA ASP A 48 -4.05 -23.75 7.33
C ASP A 48 -3.61 -22.34 7.77
N LEU A 49 -4.21 -21.85 8.86
CA LEU A 49 -3.99 -20.54 9.42
C LEU A 49 -3.03 -20.61 10.61
N GLY A 50 -1.97 -19.81 10.55
CA GLY A 50 -1.10 -19.53 11.70
C GLY A 50 -1.66 -18.43 12.61
N ASN A 51 -1.07 -18.28 13.79
CA ASN A 51 -1.51 -17.32 14.82
C ASN A 51 -1.65 -15.87 14.29
N LYS A 52 -0.65 -15.39 13.53
CA LYS A 52 -0.67 -14.04 12.93
C LYS A 52 -1.84 -13.82 11.97
N MET A 53 -2.16 -14.83 11.17
CA MET A 53 -3.25 -14.77 10.19
C MET A 53 -4.61 -14.74 10.92
N ILE A 54 -4.74 -15.52 11.99
CA ILE A 54 -5.95 -15.56 12.82
C ILE A 54 -6.18 -14.21 13.50
N ASP A 55 -5.13 -13.59 14.04
CA ASP A 55 -5.23 -12.25 14.65
C ASP A 55 -5.61 -11.19 13.59
N ALA A 56 -5.09 -11.29 12.36
CA ALA A 56 -5.47 -10.39 11.27
C ALA A 56 -6.94 -10.57 10.84
N LEU A 57 -7.43 -11.81 10.72
CA LEU A 57 -8.85 -12.11 10.44
C LEU A 57 -9.78 -11.55 11.53
N GLN A 58 -9.38 -11.68 12.79
CA GLN A 58 -10.13 -11.15 13.93
C GLN A 58 -10.13 -9.61 13.94
N LYS A 59 -9.00 -8.98 13.62
CA LYS A 59 -8.88 -7.52 13.55
C LYS A 59 -9.79 -6.91 12.48
N GLU A 60 -9.87 -7.56 11.31
CA GLU A 60 -10.68 -7.11 10.18
C GLU A 60 -12.15 -7.60 10.24
N ASN A 61 -12.54 -8.30 11.32
CA ASN A 61 -13.87 -8.90 11.52
C ASN A 61 -14.35 -9.72 10.30
N ILE A 62 -13.48 -10.59 9.80
CA ILE A 62 -13.79 -11.46 8.66
C ILE A 62 -14.72 -12.60 9.09
N ALA A 63 -15.79 -12.81 8.33
CA ALA A 63 -16.78 -13.85 8.55
C ALA A 63 -17.08 -14.66 7.27
N ALA A 64 -17.75 -15.80 7.45
CA ALA A 64 -18.23 -16.61 6.34
C ALA A 64 -19.19 -15.82 5.43
N GLY A 65 -18.84 -15.72 4.14
CA GLY A 65 -19.52 -14.91 3.13
C GLY A 65 -18.82 -13.59 2.81
N ASP A 66 -17.72 -13.25 3.48
CA ASP A 66 -16.89 -12.11 3.09
C ASP A 66 -15.97 -12.47 1.92
N VAL A 67 -15.76 -11.53 1.01
CA VAL A 67 -14.74 -11.63 -0.04
C VAL A 67 -13.50 -10.89 0.42
N ILE A 68 -12.38 -11.59 0.45
CA ILE A 68 -11.11 -11.08 0.99
C ILE A 68 -10.00 -11.19 -0.05
N CYS A 69 -9.02 -10.29 0.08
CA CYS A 69 -7.74 -10.32 -0.63
C CYS A 69 -6.63 -10.48 0.39
N ILE A 70 -5.78 -11.47 0.21
CA ILE A 70 -4.62 -11.75 1.05
C ILE A 70 -3.37 -11.54 0.21
N ASP A 71 -2.52 -10.61 0.61
CA ASP A 71 -1.20 -10.47 0.03
C ASP A 71 -0.25 -11.52 0.65
N LYS A 72 0.31 -12.41 -0.17
CA LYS A 72 1.20 -13.48 0.31
C LYS A 72 2.51 -12.95 0.87
N SER A 73 2.99 -11.81 0.37
CA SER A 73 4.29 -11.23 0.75
C SER A 73 4.21 -10.58 2.14
N THR A 74 3.15 -9.81 2.39
CA THR A 74 2.96 -9.07 3.63
C THR A 74 2.10 -9.80 4.66
N GLY A 75 1.30 -10.78 4.23
CA GLY A 75 0.28 -11.43 5.06
C GLY A 75 -0.89 -10.51 5.41
N LYS A 76 -0.99 -9.34 4.76
CA LYS A 76 -2.08 -8.39 5.00
C LYS A 76 -3.37 -8.91 4.39
N ILE A 77 -4.43 -8.92 5.20
CA ILE A 77 -5.78 -9.29 4.78
C ILE A 77 -6.57 -8.00 4.57
N THR A 78 -7.25 -7.90 3.43
CA THR A 78 -8.12 -6.77 3.11
C THR A 78 -9.52 -7.30 2.80
N LYS A 79 -10.54 -6.80 3.50
CA LYS A 79 -11.94 -7.10 3.21
C LYS A 79 -12.38 -6.30 1.98
N ILE A 80 -12.65 -6.98 0.87
CA ILE A 80 -13.14 -6.34 -0.37
C ILE A 80 -14.63 -6.01 -0.20
N GLY A 81 -15.40 -6.94 0.37
CA GLY A 81 -16.83 -6.77 0.58
C GLY A 81 -17.49 -8.05 1.03
N LYS A 82 -18.82 -8.11 0.92
CA LYS A 82 -19.63 -9.29 1.25
C LYS A 82 -20.22 -9.90 -0.03
N SER A 83 -20.26 -11.23 -0.12
CA SER A 83 -20.75 -11.91 -1.32
C SER A 83 -22.25 -11.70 -1.50
N PHE A 84 -22.68 -11.44 -2.74
CA PHE A 84 -24.10 -11.28 -3.08
C PHE A 84 -24.95 -12.53 -2.75
N ALA A 85 -24.33 -13.73 -2.72
CA ALA A 85 -25.00 -14.99 -2.48
C ALA A 85 -25.71 -15.07 -1.11
N LYS A 86 -25.24 -14.29 -0.12
CA LYS A 86 -25.82 -14.21 1.24
C LYS A 86 -26.57 -12.89 1.53
N SER A 87 -26.86 -12.09 0.51
CA SER A 87 -27.59 -10.81 0.66
C SER A 87 -29.02 -10.97 1.19
N LYS A 88 -29.64 -12.15 1.03
CA LYS A 88 -31.04 -12.39 1.42
C LYS A 88 -31.27 -12.79 2.88
N ASP A 89 -30.22 -13.23 3.60
CA ASP A 89 -30.38 -13.82 4.94
C ASP A 89 -30.19 -12.81 6.09
N TYR A 90 -29.92 -11.53 5.79
CA TYR A 90 -29.62 -10.52 6.79
C TYR A 90 -30.37 -9.21 6.50
N ASP A 91 -31.62 -9.14 6.97
CA ASP A 91 -32.54 -8.00 6.87
C ASP A 91 -32.17 -6.80 7.80
N ALA A 92 -30.96 -6.83 8.37
CA ALA A 92 -30.41 -5.80 9.25
C ALA A 92 -28.95 -5.50 8.85
N MET A 93 -28.77 -4.82 7.72
CA MET A 93 -27.45 -4.43 7.22
C MET A 93 -27.06 -3.03 7.72
N ASP A 94 -25.78 -2.90 8.10
CA ASP A 94 -25.11 -1.62 8.24
C ASP A 94 -25.11 -0.92 6.87
N PRO A 95 -25.56 0.34 6.75
CA PRO A 95 -25.65 1.06 5.47
C PRO A 95 -24.33 1.15 4.69
N ASN A 96 -23.19 0.81 5.29
CA ASN A 96 -21.87 0.81 4.66
C ASN A 96 -21.39 -0.57 4.15
N THR A 97 -22.23 -1.59 4.06
CA THR A 97 -21.80 -2.90 3.53
C THR A 97 -21.68 -2.92 2.01
N ASN A 98 -20.45 -2.96 1.50
CA ASN A 98 -20.17 -3.13 0.07
C ASN A 98 -20.39 -4.58 -0.34
N PHE A 99 -21.35 -4.81 -1.24
CA PHE A 99 -21.58 -6.12 -1.84
C PHE A 99 -20.75 -6.31 -3.10
N VAL A 100 -20.06 -7.45 -3.18
CA VAL A 100 -19.18 -7.80 -4.30
C VAL A 100 -19.49 -9.19 -4.80
N GLN A 101 -19.21 -9.44 -6.08
CA GLN A 101 -19.37 -10.77 -6.67
C GLN A 101 -18.25 -11.69 -6.19
N CYS A 102 -18.52 -12.99 -6.20
CA CYS A 102 -17.48 -13.99 -5.92
C CYS A 102 -16.39 -13.85 -7.00
N PRO A 103 -15.10 -13.80 -6.63
CA PRO A 103 -14.03 -13.72 -7.63
C PRO A 103 -14.07 -14.91 -8.59
N GLU A 104 -13.77 -14.65 -9.86
CA GLU A 104 -13.69 -15.68 -10.90
C GLU A 104 -12.25 -16.17 -11.11
N GLY A 105 -12.07 -17.40 -11.61
CA GLY A 105 -10.75 -17.96 -11.91
C GLY A 105 -10.04 -18.61 -10.71
N GLU A 106 -8.72 -18.69 -10.81
CA GLU A 106 -7.85 -19.24 -9.76
C GLU A 106 -7.85 -18.38 -8.48
N LEU A 107 -7.75 -19.02 -7.32
CA LEU A 107 -7.63 -18.32 -6.03
C LEU A 107 -6.35 -17.47 -5.94
N GLN A 108 -5.24 -17.96 -6.47
CA GLN A 108 -3.96 -17.27 -6.44
C GLN A 108 -3.73 -16.54 -7.77
N LYS A 109 -3.50 -15.23 -7.68
CA LYS A 109 -3.26 -14.38 -8.85
C LYS A 109 -2.02 -13.53 -8.65
N ARG A 110 -1.34 -13.21 -9.75
CA ARG A 110 -0.30 -12.17 -9.76
C ARG A 110 -0.95 -10.85 -10.09
N LYS A 111 -0.77 -9.87 -9.20
CA LYS A 111 -1.28 -8.51 -9.36
C LYS A 111 -0.13 -7.54 -9.38
N GLU A 112 -0.04 -6.76 -10.44
CA GLU A 112 0.87 -5.63 -10.52
C GLU A 112 0.27 -4.49 -9.71
N VAL A 113 0.94 -4.11 -8.62
CA VAL A 113 0.55 -2.97 -7.80
C VAL A 113 1.48 -1.81 -8.14
N VAL A 114 0.88 -0.70 -8.56
CA VAL A 114 1.64 0.51 -8.89
C VAL A 114 1.64 1.43 -7.68
N HIS A 115 2.80 1.58 -7.05
CA HIS A 115 3.01 2.50 -5.94
C HIS A 115 3.54 3.83 -6.46
N THR A 116 2.83 4.92 -6.20
CA THR A 116 3.31 6.26 -6.54
C THR A 116 3.86 6.93 -5.29
N VAL A 117 5.16 7.26 -5.31
CA VAL A 117 5.88 7.93 -4.21
C VAL A 117 6.70 9.09 -4.75
N THR A 118 6.94 10.12 -3.94
CA THR A 118 7.81 11.25 -4.33
C THR A 118 9.28 10.90 -4.08
N LEU A 119 10.21 11.53 -4.82
CA LEU A 119 11.65 11.36 -4.54
C LEU A 119 12.00 11.83 -3.12
N HIS A 120 11.35 12.90 -2.67
CA HIS A 120 11.53 13.40 -1.31
C HIS A 120 11.15 12.37 -0.23
N ASP A 121 10.05 11.61 -0.43
CA ASP A 121 9.66 10.58 0.54
C ASP A 121 10.75 9.50 0.65
N ILE A 122 11.33 9.10 -0.48
CA ILE A 122 12.41 8.11 -0.54
C ILE A 122 13.65 8.67 0.17
N ASP A 123 14.00 9.93 -0.06
CA ASP A 123 15.11 10.62 0.61
C ASP A 123 14.94 10.60 2.14
N VAL A 124 13.76 10.97 2.64
CA VAL A 124 13.49 11.04 4.08
C VAL A 124 13.58 9.65 4.72
N ILE A 125 13.01 8.62 4.07
CA ILE A 125 13.05 7.24 4.57
C ILE A 125 14.48 6.74 4.72
N ASN A 126 15.35 7.04 3.74
CA ASN A 126 16.74 6.59 3.75
C ASN A 126 17.67 7.47 4.60
N SER A 127 17.25 8.68 4.96
CA SER A 127 18.08 9.60 5.75
C SER A 127 18.05 9.39 7.25
N ARG A 128 16.99 8.80 7.83
CA ARG A 128 16.83 8.71 9.29
C ARG A 128 16.67 7.27 9.78
N THR A 129 17.20 7.01 10.99
CA THR A 129 17.06 5.73 11.70
C THR A 129 15.61 5.39 12.06
N GLN A 130 14.74 6.40 12.18
CA GLN A 130 13.29 6.21 12.41
C GLN A 130 12.47 6.00 11.12
N GLY A 131 13.11 5.96 9.94
CA GLY A 131 12.51 5.56 8.68
C GLY A 131 11.18 6.25 8.35
N PHE A 132 10.20 5.47 7.90
CA PHE A 132 8.87 5.91 7.44
C PHE A 132 8.09 6.80 8.43
N LEU A 133 8.28 6.64 9.75
CA LEU A 133 7.57 7.46 10.76
C LEU A 133 7.96 8.94 10.71
N ALA A 134 9.16 9.26 10.21
CA ALA A 134 9.61 10.64 10.09
C ALA A 134 8.79 11.47 9.09
N LEU A 135 8.12 10.80 8.13
CA LEU A 135 7.20 11.47 7.19
C LEU A 135 5.99 12.09 7.89
N PHE A 136 5.60 11.54 9.06
CA PHE A 136 4.42 12.00 9.80
C PHE A 136 4.77 12.93 10.96
N SER A 137 6.05 13.06 11.33
CA SER A 137 6.48 13.90 12.45
C SER A 137 6.73 15.36 12.05
N GLY A 138 6.76 15.69 10.76
CA GLY A 138 6.98 17.06 10.23
C GLY A 138 8.40 17.61 10.43
N ASP A 139 9.18 17.04 11.35
CA ASP A 139 10.60 17.32 11.55
C ASP A 139 11.46 16.43 10.66
N THR A 140 11.47 16.69 9.35
CA THR A 140 12.26 15.92 8.37
C THR A 140 13.74 16.34 8.40
N GLY A 141 14.04 17.59 8.77
CA GLY A 141 15.40 18.14 8.78
C GLY A 141 16.04 18.22 7.40
N GLU A 142 17.28 18.67 7.35
CA GLU A 142 18.05 18.72 6.10
C GLU A 142 18.56 17.32 5.71
N ILE A 143 18.39 16.97 4.44
CA ILE A 143 18.85 15.70 3.87
C ILE A 143 20.23 15.92 3.26
N LYS A 144 21.20 15.10 3.65
CA LYS A 144 22.57 15.16 3.11
C LYS A 144 22.59 14.87 1.61
N ASN A 145 23.41 15.61 0.87
CA ASN A 145 23.58 15.40 -0.57
C ASN A 145 24.02 13.97 -0.93
N GLU A 146 24.88 13.33 -0.12
CA GLU A 146 25.30 11.93 -0.33
C GLU A 146 24.12 10.96 -0.44
N ILE A 147 23.05 11.21 0.31
CA ILE A 147 21.85 10.36 0.31
C ILE A 147 21.03 10.58 -0.95
N ARG A 148 20.88 11.85 -1.37
CA ARG A 148 20.20 12.22 -2.61
C ARG A 148 20.89 11.62 -3.82
N GLU A 149 22.22 11.78 -3.92
CA GLU A 149 23.02 11.23 -5.03
C GLU A 149 22.90 9.70 -5.10
N HIS A 150 22.95 9.03 -3.95
CA HIS A 150 22.78 7.57 -3.90
C HIS A 150 21.37 7.12 -4.30
N ILE A 151 20.32 7.89 -3.97
CA ILE A 151 18.95 7.61 -4.39
C ILE A 151 18.77 7.88 -5.87
N ASP A 152 19.31 8.97 -6.40
CA ASP A 152 19.27 9.30 -7.82
C ASP A 152 19.90 8.17 -8.66
N ILE A 153 21.03 7.61 -8.22
CA ILE A 153 21.66 6.44 -8.86
C ILE A 153 20.70 5.24 -8.86
N LYS A 154 20.11 4.89 -7.71
CA LYS A 154 19.17 3.76 -7.61
C LYS A 154 17.90 3.94 -8.43
N ILE A 155 17.39 5.17 -8.50
CA ILE A 155 16.19 5.47 -9.30
C ILE A 155 16.52 5.33 -10.79
N ASN A 156 17.68 5.80 -11.23
CA ASN A 156 18.13 5.58 -12.60
C ASN A 156 18.28 4.09 -12.91
N GLU A 157 18.88 3.29 -12.02
CA GLU A 157 18.94 1.83 -12.16
C GLU A 157 17.54 1.20 -12.29
N TRP A 158 16.58 1.63 -11.47
CA TRP A 158 15.19 1.13 -11.54
C TRP A 158 14.45 1.57 -12.80
N GLN A 159 14.80 2.72 -13.38
CA GLN A 159 14.28 3.15 -14.68
C GLN A 159 14.87 2.31 -15.82
N GLU A 160 16.18 2.02 -15.80
CA GLU A 160 16.85 1.15 -16.78
C GLU A 160 16.29 -0.28 -16.75
N ASP A 161 15.96 -0.78 -15.55
CA ASP A 161 15.34 -2.09 -15.32
C ASP A 161 13.83 -2.15 -15.64
N GLU A 162 13.21 -1.05 -16.10
CA GLU A 162 11.76 -0.91 -16.30
C GLU A 162 10.88 -1.18 -15.05
N LYS A 163 11.48 -1.14 -13.85
CA LYS A 163 10.80 -1.33 -12.56
C LYS A 163 10.15 -0.05 -12.04
N ALA A 164 10.65 1.10 -12.47
CA ALA A 164 10.14 2.40 -12.05
C ALA A 164 9.99 3.37 -13.21
N GLU A 165 8.97 4.21 -13.15
CA GLU A 165 8.70 5.31 -14.08
C GLU A 165 8.70 6.64 -13.32
N ILE A 166 9.45 7.62 -13.79
CA ILE A 166 9.39 8.98 -13.23
C ILE A 166 8.26 9.73 -13.92
N VAL A 167 7.33 10.21 -13.11
CA VAL A 167 6.20 11.02 -13.56
C VAL A 167 6.42 12.44 -13.05
N PRO A 168 6.69 13.41 -13.94
CA PRO A 168 6.81 14.81 -13.56
C PRO A 168 5.52 15.31 -12.91
N GLY A 169 5.67 15.95 -11.75
CA GLY A 169 4.57 16.54 -11.01
C GLY A 169 4.29 17.99 -11.41
N VAL A 170 3.55 18.69 -10.55
CA VAL A 170 3.34 20.14 -10.64
C VAL A 170 3.84 20.77 -9.35
N LEU A 171 4.71 21.76 -9.47
CA LEU A 171 5.14 22.61 -8.36
C LEU A 171 4.40 23.93 -8.46
N PHE A 172 3.48 24.19 -7.54
CA PHE A 172 2.78 25.47 -7.44
C PHE A 172 3.45 26.35 -6.39
N ILE A 173 3.85 27.55 -6.81
CA ILE A 173 4.44 28.57 -5.93
C ILE A 173 3.50 29.76 -5.91
N ASP A 174 2.81 29.94 -4.79
CA ASP A 174 2.04 31.14 -4.53
C ASP A 174 2.93 32.28 -4.04
N GLU A 175 2.49 33.52 -4.24
CA GLU A 175 3.21 34.74 -3.85
C GLU A 175 4.69 34.75 -4.26
N VAL A 176 4.98 34.41 -5.53
CA VAL A 176 6.36 34.26 -6.05
C VAL A 176 7.22 35.53 -5.86
N HIS A 177 6.59 36.69 -5.69
CA HIS A 177 7.27 37.97 -5.39
C HIS A 177 7.97 37.99 -4.02
N MET A 178 7.74 36.99 -3.17
CA MET A 178 8.46 36.79 -1.91
C MET A 178 9.81 36.06 -2.09
N LEU A 179 10.06 35.47 -3.27
CA LEU A 179 11.32 34.79 -3.56
C LEU A 179 12.43 35.79 -3.90
N ASP A 180 13.65 35.48 -3.47
CA ASP A 180 14.85 36.23 -3.81
C ASP A 180 15.48 35.76 -5.13
N ILE A 181 16.53 36.48 -5.56
CA ILE A 181 17.24 36.19 -6.80
C ILE A 181 17.93 34.81 -6.78
N GLU A 182 18.33 34.33 -5.60
CA GLU A 182 18.98 33.04 -5.44
C GLU A 182 17.98 31.90 -5.65
N CYS A 183 16.75 32.04 -5.15
CA CYS A 183 15.65 31.11 -5.41
C CYS A 183 15.35 31.01 -6.90
N PHE A 184 15.28 32.13 -7.63
CA PHE A 184 15.03 32.11 -9.08
C PHE A 184 16.20 31.48 -9.85
N SER A 185 17.44 31.76 -9.44
CA SER A 185 18.63 31.12 -10.02
C SER A 185 18.59 29.60 -9.84
N TYR A 186 18.20 29.15 -8.64
CA TYR A 186 18.01 27.72 -8.35
C TYR A 186 16.91 27.11 -9.21
N LEU A 187 15.74 27.76 -9.29
CA LEU A 187 14.60 27.28 -10.10
C LEU A 187 14.98 27.17 -11.58
N ASN A 188 15.69 28.15 -12.14
CA ASN A 188 16.15 28.10 -13.53
C ASN A 188 17.04 26.88 -13.78
N ARG A 189 18.04 26.64 -12.91
CA ARG A 189 18.91 25.47 -13.04
C ARG A 189 18.14 24.16 -12.87
N ALA A 190 17.18 24.12 -11.95
CA ALA A 190 16.36 22.92 -11.71
C ALA A 190 15.43 22.59 -12.89
N LEU A 191 14.93 23.61 -13.59
CA LEU A 191 14.07 23.50 -14.77
C LEU A 191 14.81 23.02 -16.03
N GLU A 192 16.14 23.04 -16.05
CA GLU A 192 16.92 22.48 -17.16
C GLU A 192 16.90 20.94 -17.18
N SER A 193 16.53 20.31 -16.06
CA SER A 193 16.39 18.85 -15.99
C SER A 193 15.16 18.37 -16.76
N GLU A 194 15.32 17.30 -17.55
CA GLU A 194 14.21 16.65 -18.27
C GLU A 194 13.13 16.09 -17.33
N GLN A 195 13.51 15.78 -16.09
CA GLN A 195 12.62 15.23 -15.06
C GLN A 195 11.99 16.33 -14.18
N SER A 196 12.19 17.61 -14.55
CA SER A 196 11.66 18.73 -13.78
C SER A 196 10.12 18.75 -13.79
N PRO A 197 9.48 19.08 -12.66
CA PRO A 197 8.03 19.25 -12.62
C PRO A 197 7.62 20.51 -13.37
N ILE A 198 6.35 20.58 -13.76
CA ILE A 198 5.78 21.81 -14.30
C ILE A 198 5.68 22.82 -13.17
N VAL A 199 6.38 23.95 -13.29
CA VAL A 199 6.35 25.03 -12.29
C VAL A 199 5.28 26.05 -12.66
N ILE A 200 4.30 26.23 -11.78
CA ILE A 200 3.24 27.23 -11.89
C ILE A 200 3.47 28.28 -10.81
N MET A 201 3.63 29.54 -11.21
CA MET A 201 3.87 30.66 -10.30
C MET A 201 2.68 31.60 -10.29
N ALA A 202 2.28 32.07 -9.11
CA ALA A 202 1.27 33.11 -8.94
C ALA A 202 1.85 34.34 -8.23
N THR A 203 1.40 35.53 -8.64
CA THR A 203 1.70 36.79 -7.96
C THR A 203 0.45 37.67 -7.92
N ASN A 204 0.23 38.30 -6.77
CA ASN A 204 -0.79 39.34 -6.59
C ASN A 204 -0.20 40.75 -6.80
N ARG A 205 1.11 40.87 -7.05
CA ARG A 205 1.78 42.11 -7.42
C ARG A 205 1.96 42.18 -8.93
N GLY A 206 1.46 43.25 -9.53
CA GLY A 206 1.62 43.58 -10.96
C GLY A 206 2.83 44.46 -11.24
#